data_AF-A0AAQ2X129-F1
#
_entry.id   AF-A0AAQ2X129-F1
#
_cell.length_a   1.000
_cell.length_b   1.000
_cell.length_c   1.000
_cell.angle_alpha   90.00
_cell.angle_beta   90.00
_cell.angle_gamma   90.00
#
_symmetry.space_group_name_H-M   'P 1'
#
loop_
_entity.id
_entity.type
_entity.pdbx_description
1 polymer ?
#
loop_
_entity_poly.entity_id
_entity_poly.type
_entity_poly.pdbx_seq_one_letter_code
_entity_poly.pdbx_strand_id
1 'polypeptide(L)'
;MLHTIKIFIITIILFLFFDCKNNKIANKDFSYVIIFSNPTEYFFKIQNAPFIQEEILFINEQDIEIIKDKLKNVKKILLTHKPINTIFSDNTIKKKTFYLSEIKFSLKKAIDFIFNDSSTDLKTSLIMTDHTLNKEDSDHLKNNAKEKNINIIVIDHKNIPYLKNMITPKITRVILFSMKNNHIFLKKLSESTFFKKIDFILIGSNKKDLKKINTKYIIGINELNLIEIVKKITKNFQYEFNIYKKTI
;
A
#
# COMPACT_ATOMS: atom_id res chain seq x y z
N MET A 1 -25.12 -43.95 24.09
CA MET A 1 -25.33 -42.64 24.75
C MET A 1 -24.04 -41.83 24.95
N LEU A 2 -22.90 -42.43 25.32
CA LEU A 2 -21.64 -41.69 25.54
C LEU A 2 -21.10 -40.97 24.28
N HIS A 3 -21.28 -41.55 23.10
CA HIS A 3 -20.72 -41.02 21.84
C HIS A 3 -21.42 -39.73 21.36
N THR A 4 -22.73 -39.62 21.59
CA THR A 4 -23.55 -38.46 21.22
C THR A 4 -23.26 -37.25 22.11
N ILE A 5 -22.99 -37.48 23.41
CA ILE A 5 -22.64 -36.44 24.38
C ILE A 5 -21.26 -35.83 24.05
N LYS A 6 -20.28 -36.65 23.64
CA LYS A 6 -18.96 -36.15 23.21
C LYS A 6 -19.02 -35.25 21.97
N ILE A 7 -19.86 -35.60 21.00
CA ILE A 7 -20.03 -34.78 19.78
C ILE A 7 -20.68 -33.43 20.12
N PHE A 8 -21.72 -33.42 20.97
CA PHE A 8 -22.44 -32.21 21.36
C PHE A 8 -21.57 -31.22 22.16
N ILE A 9 -20.68 -31.74 23.02
CA ILE A 9 -19.73 -30.91 23.79
C ILE A 9 -18.67 -30.30 22.86
N ILE A 10 -18.18 -31.04 21.86
CA ILE A 10 -17.18 -30.54 20.90
C ILE A 10 -17.78 -29.45 20.00
N THR A 11 -19.04 -29.58 19.57
CA THR A 11 -19.72 -28.53 18.79
C THR A 11 -20.03 -27.28 19.60
N ILE A 12 -20.43 -27.40 20.88
CA ILE A 12 -20.65 -26.25 21.77
C ILE A 12 -19.34 -25.49 22.04
N ILE A 13 -18.24 -26.22 22.27
CA ILE A 13 -16.92 -25.61 22.47
C ILE A 13 -16.44 -24.92 21.18
N LEU A 14 -16.66 -25.51 20.00
CA LEU A 14 -16.32 -24.85 18.73
C LEU A 14 -17.13 -23.55 18.52
N PHE A 15 -18.43 -23.55 18.80
CA PHE A 15 -19.27 -22.35 18.71
C PHE A 15 -18.84 -21.26 19.69
N LEU A 16 -18.49 -21.62 20.92
CA LEU A 16 -17.99 -20.68 21.94
C LEU A 16 -16.68 -20.02 21.54
N PHE A 17 -15.79 -20.72 20.81
CA PHE A 17 -14.55 -20.13 20.31
C PHE A 17 -14.76 -19.20 19.10
N PHE A 18 -15.80 -19.42 18.28
CA PHE A 18 -16.16 -18.51 17.19
C PHE A 18 -16.91 -17.26 17.68
N ASP A 19 -17.72 -17.35 18.74
CA ASP A 19 -18.49 -16.21 19.27
C ASP A 19 -17.69 -15.24 20.16
N CYS A 20 -16.64 -15.73 20.83
CA CYS A 20 -15.95 -14.92 21.85
C CYS A 20 -15.06 -13.79 21.29
N LYS A 21 -14.55 -13.93 20.05
CA LYS A 21 -13.76 -12.86 19.40
C LYS A 21 -14.65 -11.83 18.71
N ASN A 22 -15.72 -12.28 18.06
CA ASN A 22 -16.62 -11.43 17.27
C ASN A 22 -17.41 -10.44 18.13
N ASN A 23 -17.83 -10.84 19.34
CA ASN A 23 -18.60 -9.98 20.24
C ASN A 23 -17.81 -8.83 20.88
N LYS A 24 -16.47 -8.88 20.93
CA LYS A 24 -15.69 -7.81 21.61
C LYS A 24 -15.54 -6.54 20.77
N ILE A 25 -15.51 -6.64 19.45
CA ILE A 25 -15.29 -5.48 18.56
C ILE A 25 -16.60 -4.73 18.31
N ALA A 26 -17.72 -5.46 18.19
CA ALA A 26 -19.06 -4.87 18.10
C ALA A 26 -19.40 -3.96 19.30
N ASN A 27 -18.78 -4.16 20.47
CA ASN A 27 -19.04 -3.36 21.67
C ASN A 27 -18.06 -2.19 21.88
N LYS A 28 -17.00 -2.07 21.06
CA LYS A 28 -16.03 -0.97 21.19
C LYS A 28 -16.44 0.26 20.38
N ASP A 29 -16.00 1.42 20.85
CA ASP A 29 -16.23 2.70 20.16
C ASP A 29 -15.13 2.99 19.14
N PHE A 30 -15.55 3.55 18.01
CA PHE A 30 -14.67 4.02 16.95
C PHE A 30 -15.37 5.15 16.17
N SER A 31 -14.58 6.16 15.82
CA SER A 31 -15.03 7.35 15.07
C SER A 31 -14.92 7.13 13.56
N TYR A 32 -14.05 6.24 13.11
CA TYR A 32 -13.69 6.06 11.70
C TYR A 32 -13.59 4.56 11.38
N VAL A 33 -13.74 4.21 10.09
CA VAL A 33 -13.58 2.83 9.64
C VAL A 33 -12.74 2.79 8.37
N ILE A 34 -11.78 1.87 8.32
CA ILE A 34 -11.05 1.49 7.12
C ILE A 34 -11.46 0.06 6.78
N ILE A 35 -12.03 -0.09 5.60
CA ILE A 35 -12.56 -1.35 5.10
C ILE A 35 -11.71 -1.82 3.93
N PHE A 36 -11.25 -3.06 4.02
CA PHE A 36 -10.38 -3.67 3.01
C PHE A 36 -10.87 -5.05 2.58
N SER A 37 -10.26 -5.55 1.53
CA SER A 37 -10.46 -6.89 0.99
C SER A 37 -9.18 -7.70 1.20
N ASN A 38 -9.23 -9.03 1.08
CA ASN A 38 -8.04 -9.88 1.24
C ASN A 38 -6.84 -9.40 0.39
N PRO A 39 -7.02 -8.97 -0.88
CA PRO A 39 -5.92 -8.40 -1.66
C PRO A 39 -5.32 -7.11 -1.07
N THR A 40 -6.16 -6.19 -0.59
CA THR A 40 -5.67 -4.91 -0.04
C THR A 40 -5.10 -5.08 1.36
N GLU A 41 -5.65 -6.00 2.15
CA GLU A 41 -5.10 -6.45 3.43
C GLU A 41 -3.65 -6.91 3.28
N TYR A 42 -3.42 -7.85 2.34
CA TYR A 42 -2.08 -8.35 2.00
C TYR A 42 -1.16 -7.22 1.51
N PHE A 43 -1.65 -6.36 0.63
CA PHE A 43 -0.86 -5.28 0.03
C PHE A 43 -0.38 -4.26 1.07
N PHE A 44 -1.26 -3.82 1.97
CA PHE A 44 -0.94 -2.85 3.01
C PHE A 44 -0.29 -3.47 4.26
N LYS A 45 -0.26 -4.82 4.35
CA LYS A 45 0.21 -5.57 5.52
C LYS A 45 -0.55 -5.21 6.79
N ILE A 46 -1.87 -5.12 6.67
CA ILE A 46 -2.75 -4.89 7.81
C ILE A 46 -2.57 -6.06 8.79
N GLN A 47 -2.41 -5.76 10.07
CA GLN A 47 -2.21 -6.80 11.10
C GLN A 47 -3.56 -7.33 11.60
N ASN A 48 -3.65 -8.65 11.84
CA ASN A 48 -4.72 -9.34 12.62
C ASN A 48 -6.07 -8.59 12.75
N ALA A 49 -6.77 -8.40 11.65
CA ALA A 49 -8.08 -7.78 11.64
C ALA A 49 -9.18 -8.72 12.20
N PRO A 50 -10.28 -8.19 12.76
CA PRO A 50 -10.54 -6.77 12.99
C PRO A 50 -9.85 -6.21 14.26
N PHE A 51 -9.44 -4.93 14.22
CA PHE A 51 -8.84 -4.23 15.37
C PHE A 51 -9.11 -2.72 15.34
N ILE A 52 -8.92 -2.05 16.48
CA ILE A 52 -9.08 -0.60 16.60
C ILE A 52 -7.74 0.02 16.97
N GLN A 53 -7.36 1.07 16.24
CA GLN A 53 -6.19 1.89 16.51
C GLN A 53 -6.55 3.36 16.27
N GLU A 54 -6.21 4.22 17.23
CA GLU A 54 -6.47 5.67 17.16
C GLU A 54 -7.93 6.04 16.76
N GLU A 55 -8.91 5.39 17.39
CA GLU A 55 -10.35 5.51 17.10
C GLU A 55 -10.79 5.05 15.70
N ILE A 56 -9.93 4.35 14.97
CA ILE A 56 -10.21 3.81 13.65
C ILE A 56 -10.33 2.30 13.75
N LEU A 57 -11.47 1.78 13.29
CA LEU A 57 -11.65 0.35 13.10
C LEU A 57 -11.07 -0.08 11.75
N PHE A 58 -10.17 -1.05 11.80
CA PHE A 58 -9.68 -1.81 10.65
C PHE A 58 -10.48 -3.11 10.56
N ILE A 59 -11.14 -3.35 9.43
CA ILE A 59 -11.96 -4.53 9.23
C ILE A 59 -11.96 -5.00 7.78
N ASN A 60 -11.94 -6.33 7.60
CA ASN A 60 -12.14 -6.92 6.29
C ASN A 60 -13.63 -6.83 5.91
N GLU A 61 -13.94 -6.54 4.64
CA GLU A 61 -15.34 -6.45 4.19
C GLU A 61 -16.12 -7.76 4.43
N GLN A 62 -15.44 -8.91 4.46
CA GLN A 62 -16.06 -10.20 4.79
C GLN A 62 -16.69 -10.22 6.20
N ASP A 63 -16.15 -9.42 7.12
CA ASP A 63 -16.57 -9.35 8.52
C ASP A 63 -17.47 -8.13 8.81
N ILE A 64 -17.86 -7.36 7.78
CA ILE A 64 -18.52 -6.06 7.97
C ILE A 64 -19.88 -6.14 8.69
N GLU A 65 -20.55 -7.29 8.59
CA GLU A 65 -21.83 -7.55 9.25
C GLU A 65 -21.75 -7.39 10.78
N ILE A 66 -20.58 -7.63 11.37
CA ILE A 66 -20.33 -7.50 12.82
C ILE A 66 -20.59 -6.06 13.32
N ILE A 67 -20.42 -5.06 12.44
CA ILE A 67 -20.50 -3.64 12.80
C ILE A 67 -21.56 -2.86 12.02
N LYS A 68 -22.43 -3.54 11.27
CA LYS A 68 -23.35 -2.90 10.31
C LYS A 68 -24.17 -1.77 10.93
N ASP A 69 -24.63 -1.95 12.17
CA ASP A 69 -25.47 -0.99 12.87
C ASP A 69 -24.68 0.26 13.32
N LYS A 70 -23.36 0.12 13.50
CA LYS A 70 -22.47 1.22 13.89
C LYS A 70 -22.03 2.08 12.71
N LEU A 71 -22.00 1.53 11.49
CA LEU A 71 -21.57 2.25 10.28
C LEU A 71 -22.35 3.55 10.03
N LYS A 72 -23.61 3.62 10.48
CA LYS A 72 -24.42 4.83 10.36
C LYS A 72 -23.92 5.97 11.25
N ASN A 73 -23.22 5.66 12.34
CA ASN A 73 -22.81 6.63 13.35
C ASN A 73 -21.35 7.08 13.22
N VAL A 74 -20.53 6.40 12.42
CA VAL A 74 -19.13 6.80 12.21
C VAL A 74 -19.03 8.12 11.45
N LYS A 75 -17.88 8.79 11.56
CA LYS A 75 -17.61 10.08 10.90
C LYS A 75 -17.28 9.88 9.41
N LYS A 76 -16.35 8.96 9.10
CA LYS A 76 -15.92 8.65 7.72
C LYS A 76 -15.59 7.17 7.58
N ILE A 77 -15.79 6.66 6.37
CA ILE A 77 -15.46 5.29 5.97
C ILE A 77 -14.50 5.38 4.79
N LEU A 78 -13.33 4.75 4.88
CA LEU A 78 -12.41 4.58 3.76
C LEU A 78 -12.52 3.16 3.22
N LEU A 79 -12.98 3.02 1.98
CA LEU A 79 -12.95 1.76 1.23
C LEU A 79 -11.69 1.67 0.39
N THR A 80 -10.91 0.61 0.58
CA THR A 80 -9.67 0.40 -0.19
C THR A 80 -9.88 -0.31 -1.53
N HIS A 81 -11.10 -0.75 -1.81
CA HIS A 81 -11.48 -1.50 -3.00
C HIS A 81 -12.94 -1.21 -3.38
N LYS A 82 -13.39 -1.73 -4.52
CA LYS A 82 -14.79 -1.63 -4.94
C LYS A 82 -15.64 -2.55 -4.05
N PRO A 83 -16.67 -2.04 -3.36
CA PRO A 83 -17.47 -2.83 -2.43
C PRO A 83 -18.32 -3.85 -3.18
N ILE A 84 -18.57 -4.98 -2.52
CA ILE A 84 -19.42 -6.08 -2.99
C ILE A 84 -20.65 -6.20 -2.09
N ASN A 85 -20.53 -5.86 -0.81
CA ASN A 85 -21.61 -5.88 0.16
C ASN A 85 -22.64 -4.76 -0.11
N THR A 86 -23.93 -5.11 -0.01
CA THR A 86 -25.07 -4.22 -0.30
C THR A 86 -25.29 -3.14 0.77
N ILE A 87 -24.67 -3.24 1.95
CA ILE A 87 -24.69 -2.22 3.01
C ILE A 87 -24.25 -0.85 2.48
N PHE A 88 -23.33 -0.81 1.52
CA PHE A 88 -22.86 0.44 0.91
C PHE A 88 -23.87 1.10 -0.05
N SER A 89 -25.00 0.46 -0.31
CA SER A 89 -26.14 1.05 -1.03
C SER A 89 -26.99 1.96 -0.13
N ASP A 90 -26.85 1.89 1.19
CA ASP A 90 -27.52 2.81 2.13
C ASP A 90 -27.01 4.25 1.91
N ASN A 91 -27.92 5.19 1.69
CA ASN A 91 -27.58 6.58 1.39
C ASN A 91 -26.82 7.31 2.51
N THR A 92 -27.05 6.94 3.77
CA THR A 92 -26.38 7.54 4.92
C THR A 92 -24.93 7.07 4.99
N ILE A 93 -24.71 5.77 4.78
CA ILE A 93 -23.37 5.18 4.73
C ILE A 93 -22.62 5.72 3.51
N LYS A 94 -23.25 5.69 2.33
CA LYS A 94 -22.66 6.16 1.07
C LYS A 94 -22.13 7.59 1.13
N LYS A 95 -22.82 8.50 1.83
CA LYS A 95 -22.38 9.91 2.00
C LYS A 95 -21.10 10.07 2.83
N LYS A 96 -20.77 9.08 3.66
CA LYS A 96 -19.61 9.06 4.55
C LYS A 96 -18.46 8.23 3.99
N THR A 97 -18.74 7.46 2.93
CA THR A 97 -17.81 6.57 2.26
C THR A 97 -16.96 7.34 1.26
N PHE A 98 -15.65 7.15 1.36
CA PHE A 98 -14.67 7.58 0.39
C PHE A 98 -13.95 6.37 -0.16
N TYR A 99 -13.66 6.39 -1.45
CA TYR A 99 -12.92 5.31 -2.08
C TYR A 99 -11.46 5.70 -2.21
N LEU A 100 -10.55 4.79 -1.87
CA LEU A 100 -9.11 5.00 -2.04
C LEU A 100 -8.76 5.31 -3.50
N SER A 101 -9.55 4.80 -4.46
CA SER A 101 -9.40 5.09 -5.89
C SER A 101 -9.74 6.54 -6.28
N GLU A 102 -10.49 7.27 -5.44
CA GLU A 102 -10.82 8.68 -5.66
C GLU A 102 -9.79 9.63 -5.07
N ILE A 103 -8.82 9.11 -4.30
CA ILE A 103 -7.74 9.91 -3.73
C ILE A 103 -6.69 10.15 -4.80
N LYS A 104 -6.38 11.42 -5.05
CA LYS A 104 -5.24 11.78 -5.88
C LYS A 104 -3.97 11.58 -5.08
N PHE A 105 -3.10 10.70 -5.53
CA PHE A 105 -1.79 10.49 -4.91
C PHE A 105 -0.72 11.28 -5.67
N SER A 106 0.14 11.99 -4.93
CA SER A 106 1.27 12.71 -5.51
C SER A 106 2.60 12.23 -4.93
N LEU A 107 3.56 12.03 -5.82
CA LEU A 107 4.93 11.66 -5.52
C LEU A 107 5.89 12.85 -5.45
N LYS A 108 5.43 14.09 -5.61
CA LYS A 108 6.28 15.29 -5.58
C LYS A 108 7.20 15.34 -4.37
N LYS A 109 6.66 15.18 -3.16
CA LYS A 109 7.43 15.14 -1.91
C LYS A 109 8.51 14.05 -1.91
N ALA A 110 8.21 12.88 -2.47
CA ALA A 110 9.16 11.78 -2.58
C ALA A 110 10.25 12.05 -3.62
N ILE A 111 9.88 12.66 -4.76
CA ILE A 111 10.83 13.11 -5.79
C ILE A 111 11.76 14.16 -5.19
N ASP A 112 11.23 15.19 -4.55
CA ASP A 112 12.03 16.27 -3.94
C ASP A 112 13.01 15.71 -2.90
N PHE A 113 12.56 14.77 -2.08
CA PHE A 113 13.44 14.08 -1.13
C PHE A 113 14.62 13.39 -1.83
N ILE A 114 14.37 12.63 -2.89
CA ILE A 114 15.41 11.89 -3.62
C ILE A 114 16.40 12.82 -4.31
N PHE A 115 15.93 13.93 -4.89
CA PHE A 115 16.77 14.86 -5.65
C PHE A 115 17.52 15.88 -4.78
N ASN A 116 17.07 16.09 -3.53
CA ASN A 116 17.67 17.03 -2.60
C ASN A 116 18.43 16.37 -1.44
N ASP A 117 18.22 15.07 -1.15
CA ASP A 117 18.99 14.34 -0.15
C ASP A 117 20.43 14.09 -0.63
N SER A 118 21.40 14.74 0.01
CA SER A 118 22.83 14.59 -0.28
C SER A 118 23.35 13.17 -0.06
N SER A 119 22.64 12.32 0.70
CA SER A 119 22.96 10.90 0.87
C SER A 119 22.55 10.03 -0.33
N THR A 120 21.81 10.62 -1.27
CA THR A 120 21.40 9.96 -2.52
C THR A 120 22.40 10.27 -3.63
N ASP A 121 23.36 9.37 -3.85
CA ASP A 121 24.25 9.47 -5.01
C ASP A 121 23.48 9.18 -6.31
N LEU A 122 23.02 10.25 -6.97
CA LEU A 122 22.30 10.16 -8.23
C LEU A 122 23.21 9.83 -9.42
N LYS A 123 24.52 10.08 -9.33
CA LYS A 123 25.46 9.86 -10.45
C LYS A 123 25.69 8.38 -10.72
N THR A 124 25.71 7.56 -9.68
CA THR A 124 25.82 6.10 -9.78
C THR A 124 24.46 5.40 -9.65
N SER A 125 23.36 6.15 -9.72
CA SER A 125 22.00 5.62 -9.67
C SER A 125 21.42 5.39 -11.06
N LEU A 126 20.79 4.24 -11.25
CA LEU A 126 19.90 3.97 -12.36
C LEU A 126 18.47 4.38 -11.97
N ILE A 127 17.98 5.49 -12.52
CA ILE A 127 16.63 6.00 -12.24
C ILE A 127 15.66 5.52 -13.33
N MET A 128 14.58 4.87 -12.92
CA MET A 128 13.61 4.27 -13.82
C MET A 128 12.17 4.63 -13.44
N THR A 129 11.33 4.76 -14.47
CA THR A 129 9.88 4.92 -14.39
C THR A 129 9.22 4.06 -15.46
N ASP A 130 7.91 3.83 -15.38
CA ASP A 130 7.10 3.39 -16.53
C ASP A 130 6.10 4.50 -16.92
N HIS A 131 5.14 4.15 -17.78
CA HIS A 131 4.08 5.07 -18.23
C HIS A 131 2.90 5.20 -17.24
N THR A 132 3.03 4.73 -16.00
CA THR A 132 1.93 4.76 -15.01
C THR A 132 1.97 5.93 -14.04
N LEU A 133 3.09 6.68 -14.03
CA LEU A 133 3.19 7.92 -13.29
C LEU A 133 2.21 8.95 -13.89
N ASN A 134 1.46 9.66 -13.04
CA ASN A 134 0.57 10.72 -13.52
C ASN A 134 1.38 11.87 -14.15
N LYS A 135 0.73 12.65 -15.02
CA LYS A 135 1.41 13.72 -15.78
C LYS A 135 2.13 14.72 -14.88
N GLU A 136 1.48 15.16 -13.80
CA GLU A 136 2.05 16.16 -12.89
C GLU A 136 3.34 15.66 -12.21
N ASP A 137 3.33 14.44 -11.68
CA ASP A 137 4.51 13.84 -11.05
C ASP A 137 5.60 13.50 -12.10
N SER A 138 5.21 13.10 -13.32
CA SER A 138 6.14 12.88 -14.43
C SER A 138 6.86 14.16 -14.84
N ASP A 139 6.12 15.26 -15.00
CA ASP A 139 6.69 16.55 -15.38
C ASP A 139 7.60 17.07 -14.26
N HIS A 140 7.18 16.92 -13.00
CA HIS A 140 8.00 17.26 -11.84
C HIS A 140 9.31 16.46 -11.77
N LEU A 141 9.25 15.15 -12.00
CA LEU A 141 10.41 14.26 -12.04
C LEU A 141 11.39 14.65 -13.16
N LYS A 142 10.88 14.94 -14.36
CA LYS A 142 11.71 15.33 -15.52
C LYS A 142 12.40 16.67 -15.30
N ASN A 143 11.72 17.65 -14.70
CA ASN A 143 12.29 18.96 -14.40
C ASN A 143 13.45 18.83 -13.42
N ASN A 144 13.24 18.13 -12.29
CA ASN A 144 14.28 17.86 -11.30
C ASN A 144 15.50 17.13 -11.92
N ALA A 145 15.25 16.14 -12.77
CA ALA A 145 16.32 15.41 -13.43
C ALA A 145 17.12 16.27 -14.42
N LYS A 146 16.43 17.13 -15.19
CA LYS A 146 17.08 18.06 -16.11
C LYS A 146 17.98 19.06 -15.36
N GLU A 147 17.49 19.62 -14.27
CA GLU A 147 18.25 20.56 -13.43
C GLU A 147 19.53 19.93 -12.86
N LYS A 148 19.48 18.64 -12.52
CA LYS A 148 20.64 17.90 -11.95
C LYS A 148 21.46 17.16 -13.01
N ASN A 149 21.13 17.31 -14.30
CA ASN A 149 21.74 16.58 -15.42
C ASN A 149 21.74 15.04 -15.22
N ILE A 150 20.61 14.51 -14.77
CA ILE A 150 20.39 13.08 -14.54
C ILE A 150 19.50 12.51 -15.63
N ASN A 151 19.86 11.34 -16.16
CA ASN A 151 19.03 10.61 -17.11
C ASN A 151 17.98 9.75 -16.40
N ILE A 152 16.76 9.74 -16.91
CA ILE A 152 15.68 8.83 -16.45
C ILE A 152 15.36 7.86 -17.58
N ILE A 153 15.39 6.56 -17.28
CA ILE A 153 14.98 5.54 -18.24
C ILE A 153 13.50 5.24 -18.07
N VAL A 154 12.73 5.41 -19.15
CA VAL A 154 11.33 4.99 -19.21
C VAL A 154 11.28 3.53 -19.68
N ILE A 155 10.79 2.63 -18.82
CA ILE A 155 10.69 1.20 -19.10
C ILE A 155 9.42 0.90 -19.88
N ASP A 156 9.58 0.15 -20.96
CA ASP A 156 8.53 -0.28 -21.87
C ASP A 156 8.76 -1.74 -22.30
N HIS A 157 7.86 -2.27 -23.13
CA HIS A 157 7.95 -3.65 -23.61
C HIS A 157 9.24 -3.94 -24.42
N LYS A 158 9.88 -2.92 -25.01
CA LYS A 158 11.05 -3.08 -25.87
C LYS A 158 12.32 -3.21 -25.04
N ASN A 159 12.42 -2.50 -23.91
CA ASN A 159 13.63 -2.49 -23.10
C ASN A 159 13.63 -3.51 -21.93
N ILE A 160 12.48 -4.07 -21.56
CA ILE A 160 12.38 -5.13 -20.52
C ILE A 160 13.39 -6.28 -20.73
N PRO A 161 13.57 -6.85 -21.95
CA PRO A 161 14.52 -7.95 -22.16
C PRO A 161 15.97 -7.59 -21.84
N TYR A 162 16.32 -6.31 -21.89
CA TYR A 162 17.70 -5.81 -21.74
C TYR A 162 17.99 -5.25 -20.35
N LEU A 163 17.01 -5.22 -19.43
CA LEU A 163 17.15 -4.65 -18.09
C LEU A 163 18.37 -5.19 -17.32
N LYS A 164 18.68 -6.48 -17.44
CA LYS A 164 19.84 -7.08 -16.76
C LYS A 164 21.17 -6.41 -17.13
N ASN A 165 21.28 -5.91 -18.36
CA ASN A 165 22.49 -5.26 -18.87
C ASN A 165 22.60 -3.79 -18.42
N MET A 166 21.51 -3.19 -17.92
CA MET A 166 21.51 -1.82 -17.41
C MET A 166 22.18 -1.71 -16.04
N ILE A 167 22.27 -2.83 -15.29
CA ILE A 167 23.07 -2.89 -14.07
C ILE A 167 24.51 -3.21 -14.47
N THR A 168 25.35 -2.17 -14.47
CA THR A 168 26.79 -2.27 -14.71
C THR A 168 27.56 -2.16 -13.39
N PRO A 169 28.87 -2.47 -13.34
CA PRO A 169 29.67 -2.32 -12.12
C PRO A 169 29.67 -0.90 -11.52
N LYS A 170 29.40 0.12 -12.35
CA LYS A 170 29.35 1.53 -11.92
C LYS A 170 28.02 1.89 -11.24
N ILE A 171 26.96 1.12 -11.48
CA ILE A 171 25.67 1.34 -10.86
C ILE A 171 25.72 0.75 -9.46
N THR A 172 25.42 1.58 -8.46
CA THR A 172 25.35 1.14 -7.05
C THR A 172 23.92 1.13 -6.53
N ARG A 173 23.02 1.81 -7.24
CA ARG A 173 21.64 2.04 -6.79
C ARG A 173 20.66 2.01 -7.95
N VAL A 174 19.47 1.49 -7.69
CA VAL A 174 18.33 1.52 -8.60
C VAL A 174 17.16 2.22 -7.90
N ILE A 175 16.62 3.26 -8.55
CA ILE A 175 15.48 4.04 -8.04
C ILE A 175 14.29 3.81 -8.97
N LEU A 176 13.21 3.22 -8.45
CA LEU A 176 12.00 2.91 -9.20
C LEU A 176 10.85 3.84 -8.79
N PHE A 177 10.39 4.67 -9.71
CA PHE A 177 9.21 5.53 -9.53
C PHE A 177 7.95 4.87 -10.07
N SER A 178 7.01 4.57 -9.16
CA SER A 178 5.67 4.03 -9.35
C SER A 178 5.51 3.14 -10.58
N MET A 179 5.91 1.87 -10.44
CA MET A 179 5.88 0.93 -11.56
C MET A 179 4.86 -0.19 -11.32
N LYS A 180 3.78 -0.23 -12.11
CA LYS A 180 2.70 -1.22 -11.93
C LYS A 180 3.20 -2.67 -12.04
N ASN A 181 4.19 -2.89 -12.91
CA ASN A 181 4.79 -4.19 -13.18
C ASN A 181 6.20 -4.34 -12.60
N ASN A 182 6.52 -3.60 -11.53
CA ASN A 182 7.83 -3.62 -10.87
C ASN A 182 8.36 -5.04 -10.60
N HIS A 183 7.51 -6.01 -10.25
CA HIS A 183 7.89 -7.40 -10.03
C HIS A 183 8.54 -8.07 -11.27
N ILE A 184 8.05 -7.78 -12.48
CA ILE A 184 8.65 -8.29 -13.74
C ILE A 184 10.03 -7.65 -13.94
N PHE A 185 10.13 -6.34 -13.71
CA PHE A 185 11.36 -5.59 -13.89
C PHE A 185 12.43 -6.03 -12.89
N LEU A 186 12.07 -6.16 -11.60
CA LEU A 186 12.95 -6.66 -10.56
C LEU A 186 13.42 -8.10 -10.85
N LYS A 187 12.53 -8.96 -11.37
CA LYS A 187 12.93 -10.31 -11.81
C LYS A 187 13.97 -10.25 -12.92
N LYS A 188 13.79 -9.39 -13.92
CA LYS A 188 14.75 -9.24 -15.03
C LYS A 188 16.07 -8.63 -14.58
N LEU A 189 16.04 -7.60 -13.74
CA LEU A 189 17.23 -7.03 -13.10
C LEU A 189 18.00 -8.08 -12.28
N SER A 190 17.30 -9.01 -11.64
CA SER A 190 17.92 -10.08 -10.84
C SER A 190 18.75 -11.09 -11.64
N GLU A 191 18.60 -11.10 -12.97
CA GLU A 191 19.44 -11.90 -13.87
C GLU A 191 20.86 -11.30 -14.04
N SER A 192 21.10 -10.08 -13.56
CA SER A 192 22.43 -9.44 -13.58
C SER A 192 23.35 -10.02 -12.49
N THR A 193 24.63 -10.22 -12.82
CA THR A 193 25.66 -10.66 -11.87
C THR A 193 25.94 -9.63 -10.77
N PHE A 194 25.60 -8.36 -10.99
CA PHE A 194 25.81 -7.27 -10.03
C PHE A 194 24.61 -7.03 -9.10
N PHE A 195 23.46 -7.66 -9.35
CA PHE A 195 22.19 -7.35 -8.67
C PHE A 195 22.27 -7.35 -7.14
N LYS A 196 23.00 -8.29 -6.53
CA LYS A 196 23.15 -8.38 -5.07
C LYS A 196 23.93 -7.21 -4.45
N LYS A 197 24.67 -6.45 -5.26
CA LYS A 197 25.45 -5.27 -4.81
C LYS A 197 24.68 -3.96 -4.94
N ILE A 198 23.44 -4.00 -5.43
CA ILE A 198 22.64 -2.83 -5.72
C ILE A 198 21.67 -2.53 -4.59
N ASP A 199 21.67 -1.27 -4.16
CA ASP A 199 20.62 -0.73 -3.29
C ASP A 199 19.38 -0.37 -4.10
N PHE A 200 18.21 -0.74 -3.60
CA PHE A 200 16.94 -0.37 -4.23
C PHE A 200 16.21 0.71 -3.43
N ILE A 201 15.69 1.70 -4.15
CA ILE A 201 14.73 2.69 -3.66
C ILE A 201 13.44 2.49 -4.44
N LEU A 202 12.36 2.14 -3.74
CA LEU A 202 11.05 1.90 -4.34
C LEU A 202 10.07 2.99 -3.92
N ILE A 203 9.49 3.68 -4.89
CA ILE A 203 8.65 4.86 -4.66
C ILE A 203 7.29 4.66 -5.32
N GLY A 204 6.20 4.93 -4.60
CA GLY A 204 4.83 4.77 -5.08
C GLY A 204 4.32 3.33 -5.03
N SER A 205 3.38 3.01 -5.93
CA SER A 205 2.71 1.71 -5.97
C SER A 205 3.62 0.64 -6.57
N ASN A 206 4.34 -0.07 -5.70
CA ASN A 206 5.22 -1.18 -6.07
C ASN A 206 4.68 -2.47 -5.44
N LYS A 207 4.43 -3.50 -6.26
CA LYS A 207 4.08 -4.84 -5.75
C LYS A 207 5.26 -5.37 -4.93
N LYS A 208 5.01 -5.65 -3.65
CA LYS A 208 6.03 -6.03 -2.67
C LYS A 208 6.29 -7.53 -2.73
N ASP A 209 7.05 -8.00 -3.72
CA ASP A 209 7.74 -9.29 -3.58
C ASP A 209 9.24 -9.02 -3.34
N LEU A 210 9.52 -8.52 -2.13
CA LEU A 210 10.76 -7.85 -1.74
C LEU A 210 11.82 -8.78 -1.17
N LYS A 211 11.55 -10.09 -1.04
CA LYS A 211 12.42 -11.04 -0.32
C LYS A 211 13.82 -11.18 -0.94
N LYS A 212 14.06 -10.60 -2.12
CA LYS A 212 15.30 -10.74 -2.89
C LYS A 212 16.09 -9.44 -3.11
N ILE A 213 15.66 -8.29 -2.59
CA ILE A 213 16.30 -6.99 -2.86
C ILE A 213 16.77 -6.27 -1.59
N ASN A 214 17.96 -5.65 -1.66
CA ASN A 214 18.47 -4.77 -0.62
C ASN A 214 17.79 -3.40 -0.70
N THR A 215 16.62 -3.26 -0.07
CA THR A 215 15.83 -2.01 -0.16
C THR A 215 16.24 -1.01 0.93
N LYS A 216 16.73 0.16 0.53
CA LYS A 216 17.06 1.28 1.44
C LYS A 216 15.81 2.09 1.83
N TYR A 217 14.92 2.33 0.87
CA TYR A 217 13.68 3.08 1.07
C TYR A 217 12.50 2.42 0.37
N ILE A 218 11.35 2.36 1.07
CA ILE A 218 10.05 2.01 0.50
C ILE A 218 9.11 3.17 0.80
N ILE A 219 8.90 4.02 -0.20
CA ILE A 219 8.01 5.17 -0.12
C ILE A 219 6.68 4.72 -0.73
N GLY A 220 5.67 4.50 0.10
CA GLY A 220 4.42 3.89 -0.31
C GLY A 220 3.35 3.98 0.77
N ILE A 221 2.14 3.52 0.47
CA ILE A 221 1.05 3.46 1.45
C ILE A 221 1.24 2.23 2.33
N ASN A 222 1.04 2.42 3.63
CA ASN A 222 0.95 1.40 4.68
C ASN A 222 -0.22 1.75 5.61
N GLU A 223 -0.43 0.92 6.64
CA GLU A 223 -1.46 1.13 7.66
C GLU A 223 -1.48 2.55 8.27
N LEU A 224 -0.33 3.09 8.65
CA LEU A 224 -0.22 4.46 9.21
C LEU A 224 -0.65 5.54 8.21
N ASN A 225 -0.35 5.36 6.91
CA ASN A 225 -0.86 6.28 5.89
C ASN A 225 -2.39 6.20 5.81
N LEU A 226 -2.98 5.00 5.90
CA LEU A 226 -4.43 4.85 5.87
C LEU A 226 -5.11 5.53 7.07
N ILE A 227 -4.49 5.46 8.26
CA ILE A 227 -4.92 6.20 9.46
C ILE A 227 -4.95 7.71 9.20
N GLU A 228 -3.88 8.23 8.64
CA GLU A 228 -3.78 9.65 8.31
C GLU A 228 -4.82 10.06 7.26
N ILE A 229 -4.95 9.26 6.20
CA ILE A 229 -5.88 9.49 5.10
C ILE A 229 -7.32 9.53 5.61
N VAL A 230 -7.79 8.51 6.34
CA VAL A 230 -9.21 8.45 6.76
C VAL A 230 -9.58 9.62 7.66
N LYS A 231 -8.64 10.12 8.48
CA LYS A 231 -8.86 11.30 9.33
C LYS A 231 -8.97 12.58 8.49
N LYS A 232 -8.04 12.78 7.55
CA LYS A 232 -7.90 14.03 6.77
C LYS A 232 -8.78 14.11 5.52
N ILE A 233 -9.29 12.99 5.00
CA ILE A 233 -9.96 12.95 3.70
C ILE A 233 -11.19 13.86 3.63
N THR A 234 -11.28 14.64 2.56
CA THR A 234 -12.38 15.55 2.23
C THR A 234 -12.62 15.51 0.72
N LYS A 235 -13.55 16.32 0.21
CA LYS A 235 -13.72 16.50 -1.24
C LYS A 235 -12.44 17.09 -1.86
N ASN A 236 -12.05 16.60 -3.03
CA ASN A 236 -10.82 16.99 -3.77
C ASN A 236 -9.50 16.73 -3.02
N PHE A 237 -9.48 15.75 -2.11
CA PHE A 237 -8.30 15.43 -1.32
C PHE A 237 -7.15 14.88 -2.18
N GLN A 238 -5.96 15.46 -2.00
CA GLN A 238 -4.70 14.96 -2.55
C GLN A 238 -3.79 14.50 -1.40
N TYR A 239 -3.30 13.27 -1.47
CA TYR A 239 -2.36 12.71 -0.51
C TYR A 239 -0.94 12.69 -1.07
N GLU A 240 0.01 13.22 -0.30
CA GLU A 240 1.43 13.14 -0.61
C GLU A 240 2.05 11.97 0.15
N PHE A 241 2.80 11.13 -0.54
CA PHE A 241 3.42 9.96 0.09
C PHE A 241 4.42 10.38 1.16
N ASN A 242 4.28 9.78 2.35
CA ASN A 242 5.27 9.90 3.40
C ASN A 242 6.53 9.08 3.10
N ILE A 243 7.67 9.61 3.52
CA ILE A 243 8.98 9.01 3.31
C ILE A 243 9.29 8.11 4.50
N TYR A 244 9.32 6.79 4.27
CA TYR A 244 9.69 5.82 5.28
C TYR A 244 11.10 5.30 4.98
N LYS A 245 12.03 5.58 5.90
CA LYS A 245 13.32 4.88 5.92
C LYS A 245 13.07 3.48 6.44
N LYS A 246 13.56 2.46 5.72
CA LYS A 246 13.59 1.12 6.29
C LYS A 246 14.67 1.13 7.36
N THR A 247 14.30 1.00 8.63
CA THR A 247 15.24 0.60 9.68
C THR A 247 15.74 -0.79 9.32
N ILE A 248 17.05 -0.91 9.13
CA ILE A 248 17.73 -2.19 8.86
C ILE A 248 17.63 -3.04 10.12
#